data_AF-A0A956G2X5-F1
#
_entry.id   AF-A0A956G2X5-F1
#
_cell.length_a   1.000
_cell.length_b   1.000
_cell.length_c   1.000
_cell.angle_alpha   90.00
_cell.angle_beta   90.00
_cell.angle_gamma   90.00
#
_symmetry.space_group_name_H-M   'P 1'
#
loop_
_entity.id
_entity.type
_entity.pdbx_description
1 polymer ?
#
loop_
_entity_poly.entity_id
_entity_poly.type
_entity_poly.pdbx_seq_one_letter_code
_entity_poly.pdbx_strand_id
1 'polypeptide(L)'
;FDRILALLGSVVSSRYTQIPLDQTQPGLFVGQVDDPSLLTRRSLYLLAGGEVSEEALRDDVPRFVKVGSLDQIAQIVQSALPGVAVRVDPSPPSALPVRSHLLYLRIERQGRYWDAVRQSGTIAIYQPVKPSRVKLELVAVEA
;
A
#
# COMPACT_ATOMS: atom_id res chain seq x y z
N PHE A 1 35.82 20.53 0.62
CA PHE A 1 35.60 20.12 2.01
C PHE A 1 34.15 19.60 2.05
N ASP A 2 33.85 18.57 1.24
CA ASP A 2 32.48 18.27 0.76
C ASP A 2 32.17 16.77 0.84
N ARG A 3 32.28 16.18 2.03
CA ARG A 3 32.03 14.74 2.16
C ARG A 3 31.44 14.28 3.49
N ILE A 4 30.66 15.15 4.15
CA ILE A 4 30.07 14.82 5.46
C ILE A 4 28.52 14.85 5.44
N LEU A 5 27.87 15.39 4.39
CA LEU A 5 26.39 15.48 4.36
C LEU A 5 25.68 14.35 3.58
N ALA A 6 26.39 13.33 3.10
CA ALA A 6 25.77 12.20 2.39
C ALA A 6 25.22 11.09 3.31
N LEU A 7 25.38 11.21 4.63
CA LEU A 7 24.96 10.21 5.62
C LEU A 7 23.85 10.69 6.57
N LEU A 8 23.10 11.72 6.20
CA LEU A 8 21.91 12.18 6.94
C LEU A 8 20.60 11.76 6.26
N GLY A 9 20.59 10.58 5.62
CA GLY A 9 19.40 9.99 4.99
C GLY A 9 18.88 8.73 5.67
N SER A 10 19.45 8.34 6.80
CA SER A 10 19.11 7.10 7.50
C SER A 10 18.82 7.39 8.98
N VAL A 11 17.95 8.36 9.24
CA VAL A 11 17.07 8.20 10.39
C VAL A 11 16.05 7.15 9.97
N VAL A 12 16.44 5.88 10.05
CA VAL A 12 15.51 4.76 10.11
C VAL A 12 14.76 4.98 11.42
N SER A 13 13.72 5.80 11.36
CA SER A 13 12.73 5.86 12.43
C SER A 13 12.03 4.51 12.42
N SER A 14 12.49 3.67 13.32
CA SER A 14 12.22 2.25 13.57
C SER A 14 10.75 1.92 13.91
N ARG A 15 9.77 2.61 13.30
CA ARG A 15 8.34 2.50 13.66
C ARG A 15 7.47 1.92 12.56
N TYR A 16 7.93 1.97 11.30
CA TYR A 16 7.27 1.33 10.17
C TYR A 16 8.30 0.76 9.18
N THR A 17 7.90 -0.29 8.46
CA THR A 17 8.68 -0.95 7.42
C THR A 17 8.00 -0.69 6.09
N GLN A 18 8.71 -0.07 5.15
CA GLN A 18 8.19 0.10 3.79
C GLN A 18 8.33 -1.21 3.01
N ILE A 19 7.27 -1.60 2.32
CA ILE A 19 7.28 -2.73 1.38
C ILE A 19 7.41 -2.12 -0.02
N PRO A 20 8.52 -2.36 -0.74
CA PRO A 20 8.68 -1.88 -2.10
C PRO A 20 7.54 -2.37 -2.99
N LEU A 21 7.01 -1.47 -3.82
CA LEU A 21 6.00 -1.78 -4.81
C LEU A 21 6.59 -1.55 -6.20
N ASP A 22 6.64 -2.59 -7.01
CA ASP A 22 7.03 -2.52 -8.41
C ASP A 22 5.79 -2.37 -9.28
N GLN A 23 5.78 -1.34 -10.12
CA GLN A 23 4.70 -1.15 -11.08
C GLN A 23 4.94 -2.06 -12.29
N THR A 24 4.29 -3.22 -12.30
CA THR A 24 4.44 -4.22 -13.37
C THR A 24 3.63 -3.88 -14.62
N GLN A 25 2.50 -3.19 -14.45
CA GLN A 25 1.62 -2.72 -15.54
C GLN A 25 0.98 -1.37 -15.15
N PRO A 26 0.38 -0.62 -16.10
CA PRO A 26 -0.36 0.59 -15.77
C PRO A 26 -1.45 0.33 -14.71
N GLY A 27 -1.30 0.95 -13.54
CA GLY A 27 -2.20 0.77 -12.40
C GLY A 27 -2.00 -0.53 -11.61
N LEU A 28 -1.11 -1.45 -12.00
CA LEU A 28 -0.81 -2.67 -11.23
C LEU A 28 0.54 -2.55 -10.52
N PHE A 29 0.49 -2.60 -9.20
CA PHE A 29 1.63 -2.53 -8.30
C PHE A 29 1.78 -3.86 -7.57
N VAL A 30 2.98 -4.39 -7.49
CA VAL A 30 3.25 -5.68 -6.85
C VAL A 30 4.36 -5.49 -5.83
N GLY A 31 4.11 -5.86 -4.59
CA GLY A 31 5.10 -5.94 -3.54
C GLY A 31 5.39 -7.39 -3.18
N GLN A 32 6.67 -7.73 -3.13
CA GLN A 32 7.12 -8.97 -2.54
C GLN A 32 7.45 -8.72 -1.07
N VAL A 33 6.96 -9.60 -0.20
CA VAL A 33 7.16 -9.48 1.26
C VAL A 33 8.08 -10.60 1.71
N ASP A 34 9.37 -10.26 1.84
CA ASP A 34 10.42 -11.22 2.20
C ASP A 34 10.32 -11.70 3.66
N ASP A 35 9.77 -10.85 4.55
CA ASP A 35 9.50 -11.21 5.95
C ASP A 35 7.99 -11.45 6.18
N PRO A 36 7.53 -12.71 6.29
CA PRO A 36 6.13 -13.04 6.56
C PRO A 36 5.59 -12.46 7.88
N SER A 37 6.48 -12.08 8.82
CA SER A 37 6.09 -11.43 10.07
C SER A 37 5.37 -10.10 9.82
N LEU A 38 5.69 -9.41 8.71
CA LEU A 38 5.06 -8.16 8.31
C LEU A 38 3.59 -8.36 7.93
N LEU A 39 3.23 -9.48 7.32
CA LEU A 39 1.82 -9.78 7.00
C LEU A 39 1.07 -10.25 8.27
N THR A 40 1.73 -11.02 9.13
CA THR A 40 1.05 -11.68 10.26
C THR A 40 0.91 -10.80 11.50
N ARG A 41 1.92 -10.01 11.84
CA ARG A 41 1.96 -9.24 13.11
C ARG A 41 1.71 -7.76 12.94
N ARG A 42 2.06 -7.17 11.79
CA ARG A 42 1.96 -5.72 11.55
C ARG A 42 0.61 -5.34 10.94
N SER A 43 0.17 -4.11 11.19
CA SER A 43 -0.92 -3.54 10.41
C SER A 43 -0.35 -2.99 9.09
N LEU A 44 -1.04 -3.24 7.98
CA LEU A 44 -0.63 -2.72 6.68
C LEU A 44 -1.44 -1.49 6.31
N TYR A 45 -0.75 -0.49 5.78
CA TYR A 45 -1.32 0.75 5.29
C TYR A 45 -0.84 1.01 3.87
N LEU A 46 -1.78 1.33 2.99
CA LEU A 46 -1.56 1.83 1.65
C LEU A 46 -1.71 3.36 1.68
N LEU A 47 -0.63 4.06 1.36
CA LEU A 47 -0.61 5.50 1.26
C LEU A 47 -0.82 5.85 -0.22
N ALA A 48 -1.90 6.57 -0.52
CA ALA A 48 -2.20 7.03 -1.86
C ALA A 48 -2.03 8.56 -1.95
N GLY A 49 -1.29 9.01 -2.96
CA GLY A 49 -1.04 10.43 -3.23
C GLY A 49 -0.75 10.68 -4.70
N GLY A 50 -0.22 11.86 -5.03
CA GLY A 50 0.26 12.18 -6.37
C GLY A 50 -0.38 13.44 -6.98
N GLU A 51 -0.37 13.54 -8.30
CA GLU A 51 -0.80 14.74 -9.04
C GLU A 51 -2.31 14.74 -9.32
N VAL A 52 -3.08 14.62 -8.23
CA VAL A 52 -4.55 14.56 -8.23
C VAL A 52 -5.10 15.32 -7.03
N SER A 53 -6.33 15.83 -7.13
CA SER A 53 -6.98 16.50 -6.01
C SER A 53 -7.26 15.53 -4.86
N GLU A 54 -7.19 16.01 -3.63
CA GLU A 54 -7.48 15.19 -2.43
C GLU A 54 -8.91 14.63 -2.43
N GLU A 55 -9.87 15.39 -2.95
CA GLU A 55 -11.26 14.96 -3.11
C GLU A 55 -11.36 13.74 -4.03
N ALA A 56 -10.75 13.81 -5.22
CA ALA A 56 -10.71 12.67 -6.14
C ALA A 56 -9.96 11.48 -5.54
N LEU A 57 -8.87 11.71 -4.79
CA LEU A 57 -8.19 10.62 -4.09
C LEU A 57 -9.12 9.94 -3.09
N ARG A 58 -9.79 10.72 -2.24
CA ARG A 58 -10.64 10.23 -1.15
C ARG A 58 -11.87 9.48 -1.67
N ASP A 59 -12.45 9.92 -2.77
CA ASP A 59 -13.70 9.36 -3.29
C ASP A 59 -13.47 8.20 -4.26
N ASP A 60 -12.46 8.31 -5.12
CA ASP A 60 -12.24 7.33 -6.19
C ASP A 60 -11.30 6.20 -5.74
N VAL A 61 -10.19 6.48 -5.05
CA VAL A 61 -9.19 5.43 -4.73
C VAL A 61 -9.79 4.31 -3.89
N PRO A 62 -10.47 4.56 -2.74
CA PRO A 62 -11.00 3.47 -1.91
C PRO A 62 -12.05 2.63 -2.63
N ARG A 63 -12.74 3.23 -3.60
CA ARG A 63 -13.83 2.58 -4.36
C ARG A 63 -13.30 1.67 -5.46
N PHE A 64 -12.24 2.07 -6.14
CA PHE A 64 -11.73 1.36 -7.30
C PHE A 64 -10.47 0.54 -7.05
N VAL A 65 -9.73 0.83 -5.96
CA VAL A 65 -8.55 0.05 -5.60
C VAL A 65 -8.93 -1.40 -5.28
N LYS A 66 -8.14 -2.34 -5.79
CA LYS A 66 -8.28 -3.77 -5.52
C LYS A 66 -6.98 -4.28 -4.96
N VAL A 67 -7.06 -5.09 -3.91
CA VAL A 67 -5.90 -5.70 -3.27
C VAL A 67 -6.09 -7.22 -3.26
N GLY A 68 -5.01 -7.96 -3.51
CA GLY A 68 -5.01 -9.42 -3.52
C GLY A 68 -3.59 -9.97 -3.65
N SER A 69 -3.44 -11.29 -3.79
CA SER A 69 -2.14 -11.87 -4.18
C SER A 69 -1.90 -11.64 -5.68
N LEU A 70 -0.64 -11.79 -6.11
CA LEU A 70 -0.28 -11.68 -7.53
C LEU A 70 -1.10 -12.66 -8.40
N ASP A 71 -1.35 -13.87 -7.90
CA ASP A 71 -2.07 -14.90 -8.65
C ASP A 71 -3.57 -14.61 -8.79
N GLN A 72 -4.15 -13.88 -7.83
CA GLN A 72 -5.59 -13.65 -7.77
C GLN A 72 -6.01 -12.27 -8.28
N ILE A 73 -5.10 -11.30 -8.34
CA ILE A 73 -5.47 -9.91 -8.68
C ILE A 73 -6.15 -9.79 -10.04
N ALA A 74 -5.69 -10.55 -11.04
CA ALA A 74 -6.30 -10.58 -12.37
C ALA A 74 -7.76 -11.04 -12.31
N GLN A 75 -8.04 -12.11 -11.57
CA GLN A 75 -9.40 -12.61 -11.38
C GLN A 75 -10.27 -11.63 -10.59
N ILE A 76 -9.71 -11.02 -9.53
CA ILE A 76 -10.42 -10.03 -8.70
C ILE A 76 -10.89 -8.86 -9.57
N VAL A 77 -10.01 -8.35 -10.44
CA VAL A 77 -10.32 -7.24 -11.34
C VAL A 77 -11.34 -7.65 -12.40
N GLN A 78 -11.11 -8.78 -13.10
CA GLN A 78 -11.98 -9.22 -14.20
C GLN A 78 -13.39 -9.58 -13.74
N SER A 79 -13.54 -10.19 -12.56
CA SER A 79 -14.84 -10.58 -12.00
C SER A 79 -15.44 -9.54 -11.07
N ALA A 80 -14.88 -8.32 -11.03
CA ALA A 80 -15.31 -7.22 -10.16
C ALA A 80 -15.47 -7.62 -8.68
N LEU A 81 -14.63 -8.55 -8.21
CA LEU A 81 -14.68 -9.04 -6.84
C LEU A 81 -14.17 -7.94 -5.89
N PRO A 82 -14.58 -7.98 -4.61
CA PRO A 82 -14.11 -6.99 -3.63
C PRO A 82 -12.61 -7.09 -3.36
N GLY A 83 -12.02 -8.28 -3.46
CA GLY A 83 -10.62 -8.54 -3.07
C GLY A 83 -10.43 -8.43 -1.55
N VAL A 84 -9.19 -8.13 -1.12
CA VAL A 84 -8.90 -7.74 0.26
C VAL A 84 -9.49 -6.37 0.52
N ALA A 85 -10.29 -6.25 1.58
CA ALA A 85 -10.94 -4.99 1.91
C ALA A 85 -9.91 -3.93 2.35
N VAL A 86 -10.15 -2.69 1.96
CA VAL A 86 -9.39 -1.53 2.41
C VAL A 86 -10.34 -0.50 3.01
N ARG A 87 -9.89 0.25 4.01
CA ARG A 87 -10.67 1.30 4.65
C ARG A 87 -9.85 2.57 4.77
N VAL A 88 -10.46 3.71 4.48
CA VAL A 88 -9.85 5.01 4.73
C VAL A 88 -9.65 5.16 6.25
N ASP A 89 -8.43 5.48 6.66
CA ASP A 89 -8.08 5.76 8.04
C ASP A 89 -7.65 7.24 8.15
N PRO A 90 -8.53 8.13 8.63
CA PRO A 90 -8.24 9.56 8.71
C PRO A 90 -7.23 9.91 9.81
N SER A 91 -6.97 8.99 10.74
CA SER A 91 -6.03 9.17 11.83
C SER A 91 -5.01 8.03 11.80
N PRO A 92 -4.05 8.07 10.85
CA PRO A 92 -3.03 7.04 10.77
C PRO A 92 -2.23 6.97 12.09
N PRO A 93 -1.68 5.79 12.45
CA PRO A 93 -0.86 5.65 13.64
C PRO A 93 0.27 6.67 13.67
N SER A 94 0.64 7.16 14.86
CA SER A 94 1.75 8.11 15.06
C SER A 94 3.12 7.58 14.61
N ALA A 95 3.19 6.28 14.30
CA ALA A 95 4.32 5.65 13.63
C ALA A 95 4.53 6.13 12.19
N LEU A 96 3.46 6.54 11.49
CA LEU A 96 3.52 7.01 10.11
C LEU A 96 3.82 8.51 10.05
N PRO A 97 4.63 8.96 9.07
CA PRO A 97 4.81 10.38 8.84
C PRO A 97 3.47 10.97 8.39
N VAL A 98 3.00 11.99 9.12
CA VAL A 98 1.83 12.77 8.70
C VAL A 98 2.26 13.65 7.54
N ARG A 99 1.87 13.27 6.33
CA ARG A 99 2.11 14.06 5.13
C ARG A 99 0.78 14.67 4.71
N SER A 100 0.74 16.00 4.66
CA SER A 100 -0.35 16.74 4.01
C SER A 100 -0.48 16.19 2.58
N HIS A 101 -1.69 15.93 2.11
CA HIS A 101 -2.01 15.38 0.77
C HIS A 101 -1.85 13.87 0.55
N LEU A 102 -1.70 13.06 1.61
CA LEU A 102 -1.80 11.60 1.49
C LEU A 102 -3.12 11.06 2.04
N LEU A 103 -3.71 10.12 1.32
CA LEU A 103 -4.81 9.30 1.79
C LEU A 103 -4.25 8.01 2.37
N TYR A 104 -4.59 7.73 3.63
CA TYR A 104 -4.16 6.52 4.32
C TYR A 104 -5.28 5.48 4.26
N LEU A 105 -4.95 4.31 3.73
CA LEU A 105 -5.88 3.20 3.55
C LEU A 105 -5.37 2.00 4.36
N ARG A 106 -6.08 1.63 5.41
CA ARG A 106 -5.78 0.42 6.17
C ARG A 106 -6.22 -0.80 5.38
N ILE A 107 -5.35 -1.80 5.27
CA ILE A 107 -5.66 -3.09 4.65
C ILE A 107 -6.22 -4.03 5.72
N GLU A 108 -7.43 -4.55 5.49
CA GLU A 108 -8.11 -5.46 6.40
C GLU A 108 -7.53 -6.88 6.24
N ARG A 109 -6.88 -7.36 7.29
CA ARG A 109 -6.11 -8.62 7.29
C ARG A 109 -7.00 -9.85 7.54
N GLN A 110 -8.11 -9.96 6.82
CA GLN A 110 -9.10 -11.02 7.01
C GLN A 110 -9.71 -11.52 5.70
N GLY A 111 -10.18 -12.76 5.73
CA GLY A 111 -10.87 -13.41 4.61
C GLY A 111 -9.94 -14.05 3.59
N ARG A 112 -10.53 -14.85 2.70
CA ARG A 112 -9.81 -15.76 1.79
C ARG A 112 -8.74 -15.10 0.90
N TYR A 113 -8.98 -13.86 0.46
CA TYR A 113 -8.02 -13.15 -0.40
C TYR A 113 -6.79 -12.70 0.38
N TRP A 114 -6.97 -12.40 1.67
CA TRP A 114 -5.86 -12.07 2.55
C TRP A 114 -5.04 -13.31 2.90
N ASP A 115 -5.70 -14.45 3.11
CA ASP A 115 -5.00 -15.72 3.33
C ASP A 115 -4.13 -16.09 2.13
N ALA A 116 -4.61 -15.84 0.91
CA ALA A 116 -3.81 -16.02 -0.31
C ALA A 116 -2.58 -15.10 -0.35
N VAL A 117 -2.72 -13.81 0.01
CA VAL A 117 -1.59 -12.87 0.13
C VAL A 117 -0.55 -13.38 1.14
N ARG A 118 -1.02 -13.85 2.30
CA ARG A 118 -0.15 -14.42 3.33
C ARG A 118 0.58 -15.66 2.87
N GLN A 119 -0.10 -16.53 2.11
CA GLN A 119 0.47 -17.78 1.63
C GLN A 119 1.46 -17.58 0.48
N SER A 120 1.16 -16.64 -0.42
CA SER A 120 2.04 -16.33 -1.56
C SER A 120 3.23 -15.45 -1.19
N GLY A 121 3.15 -14.70 -0.08
CA GLY A 121 4.15 -13.69 0.28
C GLY A 121 4.16 -12.50 -0.68
N THR A 122 3.12 -12.35 -1.50
CA THR A 122 3.01 -11.30 -2.51
C THR A 122 1.72 -10.52 -2.32
N ILE A 123 1.83 -9.20 -2.42
CA ILE A 123 0.69 -8.29 -2.37
C ILE A 123 0.63 -7.51 -3.68
N ALA A 124 -0.46 -7.69 -4.41
CA ALA A 124 -0.76 -6.98 -5.63
C ALA A 124 -1.89 -5.98 -5.38
N ILE A 125 -1.70 -4.77 -5.91
CA ILE A 125 -2.58 -3.64 -5.76
C ILE A 125 -2.89 -3.11 -7.15
N TYR A 126 -4.16 -3.15 -7.52
CA TYR A 126 -4.64 -2.57 -8.75
C TYR A 126 -5.37 -1.25 -8.46
N GLN A 127 -4.89 -0.16 -9.06
CA GLN A 127 -5.41 1.18 -8.94
C GLN A 127 -5.67 1.75 -10.35
N PRO A 128 -6.91 1.73 -10.84
CA PRO A 128 -7.24 2.21 -12.18
C PRO A 128 -7.46 3.72 -12.24
N VAL A 129 -7.57 4.41 -11.10
CA VAL A 129 -7.84 5.86 -11.08
C VAL A 129 -6.57 6.61 -11.44
N LYS A 130 -6.56 7.25 -12.62
CA LYS A 130 -5.44 8.07 -13.12
C LYS A 130 -4.08 7.42 -12.83
N PRO A 131 -3.81 6.21 -13.35
CA PRO A 131 -2.71 5.35 -12.93
C PRO A 131 -1.31 5.95 -13.18
N SER A 132 -1.21 6.97 -14.02
CA SER A 132 0.02 7.73 -14.27
C SER A 132 0.25 8.88 -13.28
N ARG A 133 -0.78 9.30 -12.53
CA ARG A 133 -0.72 10.43 -11.60
C ARG A 133 -0.83 10.01 -10.14
N VAL A 134 -1.45 8.87 -9.86
CA VAL A 134 -1.54 8.31 -8.51
C VAL A 134 -0.27 7.51 -8.21
N LYS A 135 0.35 7.82 -7.07
CA LYS A 135 1.46 7.09 -6.50
C LYS A 135 0.98 6.34 -5.25
N LEU A 136 1.46 5.12 -5.10
CA LEU A 136 1.14 4.26 -3.97
C LEU A 136 2.41 3.89 -3.22
N GLU A 137 2.37 3.99 -1.89
CA GLU A 137 3.38 3.46 -0.99
C GLU A 137 2.72 2.43 -0.06
N LEU A 138 3.30 1.23 0.06
CA LEU A 138 2.85 0.23 1.02
C LEU A 138 3.77 0.22 2.24
N VAL A 139 3.18 0.28 3.43
CA VAL A 139 3.93 0.29 4.69
C VAL A 139 3.29 -0.66 5.71
N ALA A 140 4.14 -1.30 6.48
CA ALA A 140 3.79 -2.14 7.61
C ALA A 140 4.15 -1.41 8.91
N VAL A 141 3.19 -1.21 9.80
CA VAL A 141 3.38 -0.52 11.08
C VAL A 141 3.27 -1.50 12.24
N GLU A 142 4.09 -1.28 13.27
CA GLU A 142 3.89 -1.93 14.57
C GLU A 142 2.49 -1.54 15.09
N ALA A 143 1.71 -2.55 15.48
CA ALA A 143 0.36 -2.36 16.01
C ALA A 143 0.40 -2.02 17.50
#